data_AF-A0AA97FDC7-F1
#
_entry.id   AF-A0AA97FDC7-F1
#
_cell.length_a   1.000
_cell.length_b   1.000
_cell.length_c   1.000
_cell.angle_alpha   90.00
_cell.angle_beta   90.00
_cell.angle_gamma   90.00
#
_symmetry.space_group_name_H-M   'P 1'
#
loop_
_entity.id
_entity.type
_entity.pdbx_description
1 polymer ?
#
loop_
_entity_poly.entity_id
_entity_poly.type
_entity_poly.pdbx_seq_one_letter_code
_entity_poly.pdbx_strand_id
1 'polypeptide(L)'
;MYLIVRCPGCASFTYVDRYQKHRLCPVCSEVINVRRSEIYLDVGKYQQAESIVKELEKYLHKNKKNDLSQEELKTLRKEYAGWMRKNPPL
;
A
#
# COMPACT_ATOMS: atom_id res chain seq x y z
N MET A 1 12.71 0.26 3.38
CA MET A 1 11.40 -0.45 3.44
C MET A 1 10.30 0.58 3.36
N TYR A 2 9.22 0.26 2.68
CA TYR A 2 8.10 1.17 2.40
C TYR A 2 6.80 0.53 2.83
N LEU A 3 5.91 1.31 3.42
CA LEU A 3 4.58 0.88 3.83
C LEU A 3 3.57 1.34 2.79
N ILE A 4 2.76 0.42 2.29
CA ILE A 4 1.61 0.74 1.44
C ILE A 4 0.45 1.11 2.35
N VAL A 5 -0.09 2.32 2.14
CA VAL A 5 -1.18 2.90 2.93
C VAL A 5 -2.18 3.57 2.00
N ARG A 6 -3.38 3.85 2.52
CA ARG A 6 -4.36 4.72 1.84
C ARG A 6 -4.40 6.11 2.45
N CYS A 7 -4.67 7.08 1.58
CA CYS A 7 -4.99 8.43 2.02
C CYS A 7 -6.36 8.45 2.70
N PRO A 8 -6.50 9.00 3.93
CA PRO A 8 -7.79 9.09 4.60
C PRO A 8 -8.75 10.09 3.94
N GLY A 9 -8.22 11.09 3.23
CA GLY A 9 -9.02 12.08 2.49
C GLY A 9 -9.61 11.55 1.18
N CYS A 10 -8.74 11.24 0.19
CA CYS A 10 -9.17 10.84 -1.15
C CYS A 10 -9.11 9.33 -1.45
N ALA A 11 -8.83 8.49 -0.46
CA ALA A 11 -8.78 7.03 -0.62
C ALA A 11 -7.73 6.48 -1.62
N SER A 12 -6.88 7.33 -2.21
CA SER A 12 -5.79 6.91 -3.11
C SER A 12 -4.77 6.03 -2.39
N PHE A 13 -4.20 5.07 -3.13
CA PHE A 13 -3.08 4.29 -2.62
C PHE A 13 -1.79 5.09 -2.69
N THR A 14 -0.93 4.88 -1.71
CA THR A 14 0.38 5.50 -1.71
C THR A 14 1.35 4.72 -0.85
N TYR A 15 2.64 5.04 -0.94
CA TYR A 15 3.67 4.38 -0.13
C TYR A 15 4.53 5.37 0.64
N VAL A 16 4.82 5.07 1.90
CA VAL A 16 5.63 5.92 2.78
C VAL A 16 6.89 5.17 3.16
N ASP A 17 7.99 5.86 3.39
CA ASP A 17 9.13 5.22 4.04
C ASP A 17 8.74 4.80 5.47
N ARG A 18 9.17 3.61 5.92
CA ARG A 18 8.76 3.03 7.20
C ARG A 18 9.05 3.92 8.42
N TYR A 19 10.03 4.81 8.33
CA TYR A 19 10.41 5.70 9.43
C TYR A 19 9.66 7.05 9.40
N GLN A 20 8.97 7.36 8.30
CA GLN A 20 8.15 8.57 8.19
C GLN A 20 6.87 8.42 9.02
N LYS A 21 6.60 9.41 9.87
CA LYS A 21 5.38 9.45 10.72
C LYS A 21 4.20 10.10 10.00
N HIS A 22 4.49 11.03 9.10
CA HIS A 22 3.50 11.79 8.35
C HIS A 22 3.94 11.91 6.89
N ARG A 23 2.96 12.00 5.98
CA ARG A 23 3.21 12.31 4.58
C ARG A 23 2.03 13.08 3.99
N LEU A 24 2.31 14.05 3.13
CA LEU A 24 1.28 14.71 2.34
C LEU A 24 0.81 13.80 1.21
N CYS A 25 -0.51 13.67 1.07
CA CYS A 25 -1.10 13.00 -0.08
C CYS A 25 -0.81 13.81 -1.35
N PRO A 26 -0.20 13.23 -2.39
CA PRO A 26 0.10 13.96 -3.62
C PRO A 26 -1.15 14.27 -4.47
N VAL A 27 -2.30 13.70 -4.12
CA VAL A 27 -3.56 13.86 -4.87
C VAL A 27 -4.44 14.96 -4.28
N CYS A 28 -4.67 14.94 -2.96
CA CYS A 28 -5.60 15.86 -2.30
C CYS A 28 -4.96 16.71 -1.19
N SER A 29 -3.63 16.65 -1.04
CA SER A 29 -2.87 17.42 -0.02
C SER A 29 -3.23 17.12 1.44
N GLU A 30 -3.99 16.06 1.70
CA GLU A 30 -4.30 15.62 3.07
C GLU A 30 -3.04 15.11 3.79
N VAL A 31 -2.92 15.36 5.10
CA VAL A 31 -1.79 14.87 5.89
C VAL A 31 -2.08 13.44 6.38
N ILE A 32 -1.42 12.46 5.76
CA ILE A 32 -1.52 11.06 6.13
C ILE A 32 -0.70 10.83 7.40
N ASN A 33 -1.37 10.51 8.51
CA ASN A 33 -0.69 10.02 9.72
C ASN A 33 -0.46 8.52 9.61
N VAL A 34 0.77 8.14 9.29
CA VAL A 34 1.15 6.75 9.01
C VAL A 34 0.86 5.81 10.18
N ARG A 35 0.97 6.30 11.42
CA ARG A 35 0.70 5.49 12.63
C ARG A 35 -0.78 5.18 12.84
N ARG A 36 -1.66 5.98 12.25
CA ARG A 36 -3.12 5.82 12.33
C ARG A 36 -3.72 5.24 11.04
N SER A 37 -2.95 5.16 9.97
CA SER A 37 -3.35 4.56 8.71
C SER A 37 -3.28 3.03 8.77
N GLU A 38 -4.21 2.37 8.08
CA GLU A 38 -4.11 0.94 7.82
C GLU A 38 -2.92 0.66 6.90
N ILE A 39 -2.05 -0.26 7.33
CA ILE A 39 -0.90 -0.72 6.56
C ILE A 39 -1.31 -1.95 5.76
N TYR A 40 -1.33 -1.83 4.44
CA TYR A 40 -1.74 -2.91 3.56
C TYR A 40 -0.61 -3.93 3.40
N LEU A 41 0.59 -3.42 3.10
CA LEU A 41 1.82 -4.19 2.91
C LEU A 41 3.04 -3.41 3.41
N ASP A 42 4.07 -4.14 3.84
CA ASP A 42 5.40 -3.63 4.14
C ASP A 42 6.38 -4.25 3.14
N VAL A 43 7.02 -3.40 2.35
CA VAL A 43 7.78 -3.82 1.16
C VAL A 43 9.23 -3.35 1.20
N GLY A 44 10.13 -4.14 0.62
CA GLY A 44 11.57 -3.90 0.77
C GLY A 44 12.07 -2.63 0.08
N LYS A 45 11.65 -2.42 -1.17
CA LYS A 45 12.22 -1.44 -2.11
C LYS A 45 11.16 -0.49 -2.68
N TYR A 46 11.56 0.71 -3.08
CA TYR A 46 10.62 1.73 -3.58
C TYR A 46 10.00 1.32 -4.92
N GLN A 47 10.77 0.71 -5.82
CA GLN A 47 10.25 0.26 -7.14
C GLN A 47 9.14 -0.77 -6.98
N GLN A 48 9.27 -1.62 -5.97
CA GLN A 48 8.25 -2.60 -5.63
C GLN A 48 7.01 -1.90 -5.08
N ALA A 49 7.19 -0.93 -4.18
CA ALA A 49 6.09 -0.16 -3.61
C ALA A 49 5.28 0.56 -4.70
N GLU A 50 5.97 1.21 -5.63
CA GLU A 50 5.35 1.92 -6.75
C GLU A 50 4.57 0.96 -7.67
N SER A 51 5.14 -0.21 -7.97
CA SER A 51 4.48 -1.22 -8.80
C SER A 51 3.21 -1.76 -8.14
N ILE A 52 3.28 -2.06 -6.84
CA ILE A 52 2.14 -2.57 -6.06
C ILE A 52 1.03 -1.54 -5.97
N VAL A 53 1.34 -0.26 -5.71
CA VAL A 53 0.32 0.81 -5.69
C VAL A 53 -0.43 0.87 -7.01
N LYS A 54 0.28 0.88 -8.14
CA LYS A 54 -0.34 0.89 -9.48
C LYS A 54 -1.23 -0.33 -9.72
N GLU A 55 -0.78 -1.50 -9.29
CA GLU A 55 -1.55 -2.75 -9.44
C GLU A 55 -2.81 -2.76 -8.58
N LEU A 56 -2.73 -2.30 -7.33
CA LEU A 56 -3.88 -2.18 -6.43
C LEU A 56 -4.91 -1.18 -6.96
N GLU A 57 -4.47 -0.02 -7.45
CA GLU A 57 -5.37 0.98 -8.06
C GLU A 57 -6.05 0.40 -9.31
N LYS A 58 -5.29 -0.28 -10.17
CA LYS A 58 -5.83 -0.95 -11.36
C LYS A 58 -6.84 -2.03 -10.98
N TYR A 59 -6.55 -2.80 -9.94
CA TYR A 59 -7.45 -3.83 -9.43
C TYR A 59 -8.76 -3.23 -8.92
N LEU A 60 -8.69 -2.20 -8.07
CA LEU A 60 -9.89 -1.53 -7.55
C LEU A 60 -10.73 -0.93 -8.68
N HIS A 61 -10.08 -0.22 -9.61
CA HIS A 61 -10.76 0.38 -10.76
C HIS A 61 -11.45 -0.68 -11.64
N LYS A 62 -10.75 -1.76 -11.98
CA LYS A 62 -11.30 -2.86 -12.81
C LYS A 62 -12.52 -3.51 -12.16
N ASN A 63 -12.48 -3.68 -10.84
CA ASN A 63 -13.56 -4.31 -10.08
C ASN A 63 -14.61 -3.32 -9.55
N LYS A 64 -14.50 -2.02 -9.90
CA LYS A 64 -15.36 -0.94 -9.41
C LYS A 64 -15.49 -0.92 -7.88
N LYS A 65 -14.37 -1.15 -7.19
CA LYS A 65 -14.27 -1.17 -5.73
C LYS A 65 -13.63 0.10 -5.21
N ASN A 66 -14.07 0.52 -4.03
CA ASN A 66 -13.49 1.65 -3.31
C ASN A 66 -12.36 1.23 -2.35
N ASP A 67 -12.30 -0.06 -1.99
CA ASP A 67 -11.26 -0.66 -1.16
C ASP A 67 -11.23 -2.19 -1.32
N LEU A 68 -10.19 -2.82 -0.78
CA LEU A 68 -10.10 -4.26 -0.59
C LEU A 68 -10.96 -4.72 0.58
N SER A 69 -11.62 -5.87 0.43
CA SER A 69 -12.23 -6.55 1.57
C SER A 69 -11.17 -7.14 2.51
N GLN A 70 -11.56 -7.54 3.71
CA GLN A 70 -10.66 -8.18 4.67
C GLN A 70 -10.10 -9.52 4.13
N GLU A 71 -10.90 -10.27 3.37
CA GLU A 71 -10.46 -11.50 2.69
C GLU A 71 -9.42 -11.21 1.60
N GLU A 72 -9.64 -10.15 0.83
CA GLU A 72 -8.73 -9.72 -0.23
C GLU A 72 -7.40 -9.23 0.35
N LEU A 73 -7.46 -8.44 1.41
CA LEU A 73 -6.27 -7.97 2.11
C LEU A 73 -5.47 -9.14 2.72
N LYS A 74 -6.15 -10.13 3.31
CA LYS A 74 -5.50 -11.36 3.81
C LYS A 74 -4.83 -12.13 2.66
N THR A 75 -5.50 -12.24 1.52
CA THR A 75 -4.99 -12.93 0.34
C THR A 75 -3.75 -12.21 -0.21
N LEU A 76 -3.83 -10.89 -0.38
CA LEU A 76 -2.71 -10.03 -0.78
C LEU A 76 -1.49 -10.23 0.11
N ARG A 77 -1.67 -10.18 1.45
CA ARG A 77 -0.57 -10.38 2.41
C ARG A 77 0.03 -11.78 2.32
N LYS A 78 -0.80 -12.81 2.13
CA LYS A 78 -0.34 -14.20 1.98
C LYS A 78 0.47 -14.40 0.71
N GLU A 79 -0.02 -13.88 -0.42
CA GLU A 79 0.68 -13.96 -1.71
C GLU A 79 2.01 -13.21 -1.67
N TYR A 80 2.00 -12.00 -1.11
CA TYR A 80 3.22 -11.21 -0.94
C TYR A 80 4.26 -11.90 -0.07
N ALA A 81 3.86 -12.47 1.08
CA ALA A 81 4.75 -13.23 1.95
C ALA A 81 5.32 -14.48 1.24
N GLY A 82 4.49 -15.17 0.44
CA GLY A 82 4.94 -16.29 -0.40
C GLY A 82 5.98 -15.87 -1.45
N TRP A 83 5.76 -14.71 -2.08
CA TRP A 83 6.70 -14.14 -3.04
C TRP A 83 8.01 -13.72 -2.38
N MET A 84 7.97 -13.11 -1.19
CA MET A 84 9.17 -12.71 -0.42
C MET A 84 10.04 -13.89 -0.01
N ARG A 85 9.45 -15.04 0.34
CA ARG A 85 10.22 -16.26 0.64
C ARG A 85 11.04 -16.75 -0.55
N LYS A 86 10.53 -16.54 -1.77
CA LYS A 86 11.22 -16.87 -3.01
C LYS A 86 12.22 -15.78 -3.45
N ASN A 87 11.95 -14.54 -3.07
CA ASN A 87 12.75 -13.36 -3.43
C ASN A 87 13.05 -12.52 -2.18
N PRO A 88 13.90 -13.04 -1.26
CA PRO A 88 14.21 -12.31 -0.05
C PRO A 88 14.88 -10.96 -0.39
N PRO A 89 14.53 -9.88 0.32
CA PRO A 89 15.25 -8.62 0.18
C PRO A 89 16.70 -8.83 0.60
N LEU A 90 17.62 -8.73 -0.37
CA LEU A 90 19.08 -8.65 -0.17
C LEU A 90 19.45 -7.38 0.60
#